data_AF-A0A968S0S2-F1
#
_entry.id   AF-A0A968S0S2-F1
#
_cell.length_a   1.000
_cell.length_b   1.000
_cell.length_c   1.000
_cell.angle_alpha   90.00
_cell.angle_beta   90.00
_cell.angle_gamma   90.00
#
_symmetry.space_group_name_H-M   'P 1'
#
loop_
_entity.id
_entity.type
_entity.pdbx_description
1 polymer ?
#
loop_
_entity_poly.entity_id
_entity_poly.type
_entity_poly.pdbx_seq_one_letter_code
_entity_poly.pdbx_strand_id
1 'polypeptide(L)'
;MGAHGATPEQKVLNPVVIGSIIVMELQTIISRNLKPTEAAVITVGSFRAGTKHNIIPEEAKLQLTVRTFSDDTRAFVHRRIQEVATGVAISAGVPTDRMPKFELQNAYIPSNYKQP
;
A
#
# COMPACT_ATOMS: atom_id res chain seq x y z
N MET A 1 18.42 0.38 1.00
CA MET A 1 19.04 0.70 -0.31
C MET A 1 19.12 2.22 -0.38
N GLY A 2 20.30 2.80 -0.13
CA GLY A 2 20.53 4.23 -0.30
C GLY A 2 21.60 4.42 -1.36
N ALA A 3 21.30 5.19 -2.39
CA ALA A 3 22.28 5.62 -3.37
C ALA A 3 22.19 7.13 -3.55
N HIS A 4 23.35 7.74 -3.76
CA HIS A 4 23.47 9.13 -4.19
C HIS A 4 22.63 9.29 -5.47
N GLY A 5 21.72 10.26 -5.52
CA GLY A 5 20.75 10.43 -6.62
C GLY A 5 21.33 10.72 -8.02
N ALA A 6 22.64 10.49 -8.24
CA ALA A 6 23.38 10.80 -9.45
C ALA A 6 23.91 9.57 -10.21
N THR A 7 23.65 8.33 -9.75
CA THR A 7 24.18 7.10 -10.42
C THR A 7 23.03 6.15 -10.81
N PRO A 8 22.37 6.37 -11.96
CA PRO A 8 21.24 5.57 -12.41
C PRO A 8 21.63 4.16 -12.93
N GLU A 9 22.90 3.92 -13.24
CA GLU A 9 23.37 2.62 -13.78
C GLU A 9 23.48 1.48 -12.74
N GLN A 10 23.41 1.77 -11.45
CA GLN A 10 23.11 0.74 -10.44
C GLN A 10 21.59 0.61 -10.37
N LYS A 11 21.03 -0.61 -10.37
CA LYS A 11 19.58 -0.86 -10.21
C LYS A 11 19.08 -0.36 -8.85
N VAL A 12 18.94 0.95 -8.68
CA VAL A 12 18.46 1.55 -7.44
C VAL A 12 16.94 1.57 -7.50
N LEU A 13 16.33 0.62 -6.80
CA LEU A 13 14.90 0.63 -6.56
C LEU A 13 14.56 1.84 -5.71
N ASN A 14 13.60 2.65 -6.15
CA ASN A 14 13.19 3.86 -5.44
C ASN A 14 11.87 3.61 -4.67
N PRO A 15 11.89 3.49 -3.33
CA PRO A 15 10.69 3.25 -2.54
C PRO A 15 9.62 4.35 -2.66
N VAL A 16 10.01 5.59 -2.99
CA VAL A 16 9.06 6.68 -3.23
C VAL A 16 8.22 6.39 -4.47
N VAL A 17 8.86 5.95 -5.55
CA VAL A 17 8.19 5.63 -6.82
C VAL A 17 7.34 4.38 -6.66
N ILE A 18 7.91 3.31 -6.09
CA ILE A 18 7.18 2.05 -5.87
C ILE A 18 5.98 2.27 -4.95
N GLY A 19 6.17 2.99 -3.84
CA GLY A 19 5.08 3.34 -2.94
C GLY A 19 3.98 4.14 -3.65
N SER A 20 4.34 5.09 -4.52
CA SER A 20 3.37 5.90 -5.27
C SER A 20 2.53 5.05 -6.22
N ILE A 21 3.15 4.09 -6.91
CA ILE A 21 2.44 3.13 -7.77
C ILE A 21 1.46 2.31 -6.92
N ILE A 22 1.91 1.82 -5.76
CA ILE A 22 1.03 1.11 -4.82
C ILE A 22 -0.17 1.97 -4.45
N VAL A 23 0.01 3.25 -4.08
CA VAL A 23 -1.11 4.16 -3.75
C VAL A 23 -2.13 4.22 -4.89
N MET A 24 -1.68 4.35 -6.13
CA MET A 24 -2.57 4.40 -7.30
C MET A 24 -3.30 3.07 -7.51
N GLU A 25 -2.59 1.95 -7.46
CA GLU A 25 -3.16 0.62 -7.67
C GLU A 25 -4.17 0.22 -6.59
N LEU A 26 -3.99 0.67 -5.34
CA LEU A 26 -4.95 0.42 -4.27
C LEU A 26 -6.34 0.97 -4.58
N GLN A 27 -6.45 2.04 -5.39
CA GLN A 27 -7.75 2.61 -5.77
C GLN A 27 -8.55 1.67 -6.69
N THR A 28 -7.88 0.74 -7.36
CA THR A 28 -8.52 -0.25 -8.24
C THR A 28 -9.25 -1.33 -7.46
N ILE A 29 -8.84 -1.60 -6.21
CA ILE A 29 -9.48 -2.63 -5.37
C ILE A 29 -10.97 -2.30 -5.19
N ILE A 30 -11.28 -1.06 -4.83
CA ILE A 30 -12.67 -0.63 -4.62
C ILE A 30 -13.43 -0.55 -5.94
N SER A 31 -12.81 0.01 -6.99
CA SER A 31 -13.50 0.28 -8.25
C SER A 31 -13.66 -0.93 -9.18
N ARG A 32 -12.84 -1.99 -9.00
CA ARG A 32 -12.76 -3.14 -9.94
C ARG A 32 -12.80 -4.51 -9.29
N ASN A 33 -12.68 -4.63 -7.96
CA ASN A 33 -12.69 -5.95 -7.31
C ASN A 33 -13.90 -6.18 -6.39
N LEU A 34 -14.62 -5.13 -5.98
CA LEU A 34 -15.83 -5.25 -5.17
C LEU A 34 -17.09 -5.20 -6.03
N LYS A 35 -18.14 -5.89 -5.56
CA LYS A 35 -19.48 -5.74 -6.15
C LYS A 35 -19.97 -4.31 -5.89
N PRO A 36 -20.75 -3.70 -6.80
CA PRO A 36 -21.33 -2.37 -6.56
C PRO A 36 -22.20 -2.28 -5.29
N THR A 37 -22.72 -3.41 -4.80
CA THR A 37 -23.51 -3.52 -3.56
C THR A 37 -22.65 -3.61 -2.30
N GLU A 38 -21.34 -3.85 -2.42
CA GLU A 38 -20.40 -3.90 -1.31
C GLU A 38 -19.63 -2.59 -1.27
N ALA A 39 -19.62 -1.93 -0.10
CA ALA A 39 -18.91 -0.69 0.06
C ALA A 39 -17.68 -0.84 0.95
N ALA A 40 -16.59 -0.23 0.52
CA ALA A 40 -15.37 -0.12 1.29
C ALA A 40 -14.60 1.15 0.91
N VAL A 41 -13.80 1.63 1.84
CA VAL A 41 -12.94 2.80 1.66
C VAL A 41 -11.53 2.41 2.06
N ILE A 42 -10.57 2.73 1.20
CA ILE A 42 -9.14 2.67 1.49
C ILE A 42 -8.63 4.10 1.46
N THR A 43 -7.99 4.53 2.55
CA THR A 43 -7.37 5.85 2.64
C THR A 43 -5.91 5.67 3.00
N VAL A 44 -5.00 6.20 2.18
CA VAL A 44 -3.58 6.34 2.54
C VAL A 44 -3.44 7.63 3.33
N GLY A 45 -3.46 7.53 4.65
CA GLY A 45 -3.41 8.68 5.56
C GLY A 45 -2.01 9.22 5.82
N SER A 46 -0.98 8.41 5.56
CA SER A 46 0.41 8.86 5.61
C SER A 46 1.26 8.12 4.58
N PHE A 47 2.14 8.88 3.92
CA PHE A 47 3.22 8.37 3.09
C PHE A 47 4.50 9.05 3.55
N ARG A 48 5.44 8.30 4.13
CA ARG A 48 6.73 8.84 4.59
C ARG A 48 7.87 8.09 3.93
N ALA A 49 8.75 8.81 3.25
CA ALA A 49 9.93 8.26 2.62
C ALA A 49 10.99 9.36 2.44
N GLY A 50 12.21 9.08 2.87
CA GLY A 50 13.36 9.98 2.73
C GLY A 50 13.34 11.21 3.62
N THR A 51 14.51 11.86 3.67
CA THR A 51 14.78 13.06 4.48
C THR A 51 15.56 14.12 3.72
N LYS A 52 16.22 13.77 2.60
CA LYS A 52 16.96 14.67 1.73
C LYS A 52 16.47 14.52 0.29
N HIS A 53 16.36 15.63 -0.44
CA HIS A 53 15.81 15.66 -1.79
C HIS A 53 16.71 14.98 -2.85
N ASN A 54 18.00 14.77 -2.55
CA ASN A 54 18.99 14.21 -3.47
C ASN A 54 19.48 12.80 -3.09
N ILE A 55 18.79 12.13 -2.16
CA ILE A 55 19.09 10.76 -1.73
C ILE A 55 17.85 9.89 -1.91
N ILE A 56 18.02 8.74 -2.57
CA ILE A 56 16.96 7.74 -2.67
C ILE A 56 16.84 7.05 -1.30
N PRO A 57 15.65 7.06 -0.67
CA PRO A 57 15.48 6.49 0.66
C PRO A 57 15.56 4.96 0.66
N GLU A 58 15.86 4.41 1.83
CA GLU A 58 15.94 2.96 1.99
C GLU A 58 14.57 2.28 2.03
N GLU A 59 13.55 2.99 2.51
CA GLU A 59 12.19 2.50 2.67
C GLU A 59 11.15 3.61 2.48
N ALA A 60 9.91 3.20 2.24
CA ALA A 60 8.73 4.05 2.31
C ALA A 60 7.71 3.39 3.24
N LYS A 61 7.18 4.16 4.19
CA LYS A 61 6.14 3.71 5.12
C LYS A 61 4.81 4.33 4.74
N LEU A 62 3.87 3.47 4.36
CA LEU A 62 2.49 3.84 4.06
C LEU A 62 1.61 3.44 5.25
N GLN A 63 0.81 4.37 5.74
CA GLN A 63 -0.17 4.12 6.80
C GLN A 63 -1.57 4.28 6.21
N LEU A 64 -2.37 3.23 6.33
CA LEU A 64 -3.67 3.13 5.68
C LEU A 64 -4.78 2.92 6.70
N THR A 65 -5.93 3.50 6.40
CA THR A 65 -7.20 3.21 7.06
C THR A 65 -8.10 2.48 6.08
N VAL A 66 -8.67 1.36 6.51
CA VAL A 66 -9.65 0.59 5.75
C VAL A 66 -10.97 0.59 6.51
N ARG A 67 -12.06 0.95 5.83
CA ARG A 67 -13.43 0.86 6.37
C ARG A 67 -14.29 -0.01 5.47
N THR A 68 -15.05 -0.93 6.04
CA THR A 68 -15.93 -1.87 5.33
C THR A 68 -17.24 -2.06 6.10
N PHE A 69 -18.25 -2.62 5.42
CA PHE A 69 -19.57 -2.91 6.01
C PHE A 69 -19.74 -4.35 6.51
N SER A 70 -18.84 -5.27 6.13
CA SER A 70 -18.81 -6.64 6.64
C SER A 70 -17.38 -7.09 6.92
N ASP A 71 -17.25 -8.11 7.75
CA ASP A 71 -15.97 -8.75 8.05
C ASP A 71 -15.41 -9.50 6.83
N ASP A 72 -16.27 -10.08 6.00
CA ASP A 72 -15.87 -10.74 4.75
C ASP A 72 -15.25 -9.75 3.77
N THR A 73 -15.89 -8.59 3.57
CA THR A 73 -15.32 -7.51 2.74
C THR A 73 -14.03 -6.97 3.35
N ARG A 74 -13.94 -6.90 4.69
CA ARG A 74 -12.72 -6.48 5.40
C ARG A 74 -11.56 -7.42 5.11
N ALA A 75 -11.77 -8.72 5.31
CA ALA A 75 -10.76 -9.75 5.07
C ALA A 75 -10.32 -9.74 3.59
N PHE A 76 -11.28 -9.63 2.67
CA PHE A 76 -11.01 -9.51 1.24
C PHE A 76 -10.13 -8.29 0.92
N VAL A 77 -10.50 -7.10 1.39
CA VAL A 77 -9.76 -5.87 1.11
C VAL A 77 -8.33 -5.94 1.67
N HIS A 78 -8.15 -6.44 2.89
CA HIS A 78 -6.80 -6.61 3.47
C HIS A 78 -5.94 -7.56 2.64
N ARG A 79 -6.47 -8.71 2.22
CA ARG A 79 -5.77 -9.63 1.34
C ARG A 79 -5.39 -8.98 0.01
N ARG A 80 -6.33 -8.26 -0.63
CA ARG A 80 -6.07 -7.58 -1.90
C ARG A 80 -5.01 -6.49 -1.79
N ILE A 81 -4.98 -5.73 -0.69
CA ILE A 81 -3.92 -4.74 -0.42
C ILE A 81 -2.54 -5.42 -0.43
N GLN A 82 -2.42 -6.58 0.25
CA GLN A 82 -1.16 -7.32 0.30
C GLN A 82 -0.74 -7.84 -1.07
N GLU A 83 -1.67 -8.42 -1.82
CA GLU A 83 -1.43 -8.95 -3.16
C GLU A 83 -1.02 -7.85 -4.14
N VAL A 84 -1.70 -6.70 -4.13
CA VAL A 84 -1.38 -5.56 -5.00
C VAL A 84 0.00 -5.00 -4.67
N ALA A 85 0.28 -4.72 -3.39
CA ALA A 85 1.58 -4.18 -2.98
C ALA A 85 2.74 -5.15 -3.32
N THR A 86 2.51 -6.45 -3.11
CA THR A 86 3.45 -7.52 -3.47
C THR A 86 3.65 -7.62 -4.98
N GLY A 87 2.57 -7.57 -5.76
CA GLY A 87 2.63 -7.61 -7.23
C GLY A 87 3.39 -6.43 -7.82
N VAL A 88 3.13 -5.22 -7.32
CA VAL A 88 3.88 -4.01 -7.71
C VAL A 88 5.35 -4.16 -7.36
N ALA A 89 5.69 -4.62 -6.15
CA ALA A 89 7.08 -4.84 -5.74
C ALA A 89 7.79 -5.86 -6.63
N ILE A 90 7.15 -6.99 -6.96
CA ILE A 90 7.69 -8.01 -7.88
C ILE A 90 7.93 -7.40 -9.26
N SER A 91 6.96 -6.67 -9.81
CA SER A 91 7.08 -6.03 -11.13
C SER A 91 8.21 -5.00 -11.20
N ALA A 92 8.49 -4.32 -10.09
CA ALA A 92 9.59 -3.38 -9.95
C ALA A 92 10.96 -4.07 -9.76
N GLY A 93 11.00 -5.39 -9.56
CA GLY A 93 12.22 -6.16 -9.31
C GLY A 93 12.73 -6.08 -7.87
N VAL A 94 11.84 -5.85 -6.89
CA VAL A 94 12.19 -5.89 -5.46
C VAL A 94 12.62 -7.31 -5.08
N PRO A 95 13.81 -7.47 -4.46
CA PRO A 95 14.28 -8.79 -4.04
C PRO A 95 13.47 -9.33 -2.86
N THR A 96 13.44 -10.65 -2.72
CA THR A 96 12.58 -11.36 -1.77
C THR A 96 12.83 -10.98 -0.31
N ASP A 97 14.07 -10.64 0.06
CA ASP A 97 14.46 -10.20 1.39
C ASP A 97 13.99 -8.77 1.75
N ARG A 98 13.46 -8.02 0.77
CA ARG A 98 13.02 -6.63 0.92
C ARG A 98 11.59 -6.38 0.47
N MET A 99 10.79 -7.44 0.39
CA MET A 99 9.38 -7.34 0.05
C MET A 99 8.61 -6.46 1.05
N PRO A 100 7.49 -5.85 0.62
CA PRO A 100 6.64 -5.07 1.51
C PRO A 100 6.26 -5.85 2.77
N LYS A 101 6.38 -5.20 3.91
CA LYS A 101 5.96 -5.76 5.21
C LYS A 101 4.60 -5.18 5.58
N PHE A 102 3.75 -6.00 6.18
CA PHE A 102 2.39 -5.63 6.52
C PHE A 102 2.17 -5.79 8.02
N GLU A 103 1.74 -4.71 8.66
CA GLU A 103 1.38 -4.69 10.07
C GLU A 103 -0.08 -4.25 10.18
N LEU A 104 -0.93 -5.13 10.73
CA LEU A 104 -2.30 -4.78 11.07
C LEU A 104 -2.31 -4.22 12.48
N GLN A 105 -2.60 -2.93 12.61
CA GLN A 105 -2.88 -2.36 13.93
C GLN A 105 -4.27 -2.83 14.38
N ASN A 106 -4.35 -3.40 15.58
CA ASN A 106 -5.58 -3.86 16.23
C ASN A 106 -6.49 -2.69 16.69
N ALA A 107 -6.68 -1.68 15.84
CA ALA A 107 -7.76 -0.71 15.98
C ALA A 107 -9.00 -1.31 15.30
N TYR A 108 -9.70 -2.21 15.99
CA TYR A 108 -11.02 -2.65 15.55
C TYR A 108 -11.98 -1.47 15.72
N ILE A 109 -12.23 -0.74 14.63
CA ILE A 109 -13.34 0.20 14.56
C ILE A 109 -14.53 -0.62 14.07
N PRO A 110 -15.49 -0.98 14.94
CA PRO A 110 -16.68 -1.72 14.52
C PRO A 110 -17.38 -0.98 13.38
N SER A 111 -18.00 -1.74 12.48
CA SER A 111 -18.80 -1.14 11.42
C SER A 111 -19.93 -0.31 12.04
N ASN A 112 -19.96 0.99 11.77
CA ASN A 112 -21.00 1.90 12.25
C ASN A 112 -22.34 1.71 11.48
N TYR A 113 -22.70 0.49 11.10
CA TYR A 113 -23.95 0.21 10.41
C TYR A 113 -25.12 0.50 11.36
N LYS A 114 -25.65 1.71 11.32
CA LYS A 114 -26.98 2.03 11.79
C LYS A 114 -27.94 1.47 10.75
N GLN A 115 -28.74 0.47 11.11
CA GLN A 115 -29.89 0.07 10.31
C GLN A 115 -30.75 1.32 10.06
N PRO A 116 -31.23 1.56 8.82
CA PRO A 116 -32.20 2.61 8.55
C PRO A 116 -33.52 2.36 9.30
#